data_AF-A0A2N5A3L9-F1
#
_entry.id   AF-A0A2N5A3L9-F1
#
_cell.length_a   1.000
_cell.length_b   1.000
_cell.length_c   1.000
_cell.angle_alpha   90.00
_cell.angle_beta   90.00
_cell.angle_gamma   90.00
#
_symmetry.space_group_name_H-M   'P 1'
#
loop_
_entity.id
_entity.type
_entity.pdbx_description
1 polymer ?
#
loop_
_entity_poly.entity_id
_entity_poly.type
_entity_poly.pdbx_seq_one_letter_code
_entity_poly.pdbx_strand_id
1 'polypeptide(L)'
;GQTYTRGTPNVWSAMSYDAKLNLIYLPTGNATPDFFGGERTALDDKYSSSIVAVDATTGQVRWHFQTTHHDLWDFDLPSQPLLYDLPDGKGGTTPVLVQTSKQGMIFMLNRETGEPVAKVEERPVPAGNVKGERYSPTQPYSVGMPMIGNQTLTESDMWGATPIDLLLCRIQFKEMRHQGVFT
;
A
#
# COMPACT_ATOMS: atom_id res chain seq x y z
N GLY A 1 -23.19 -26.98 5.94
CA GLY A 1 -22.83 -25.93 4.98
C GLY A 1 -21.52 -25.33 5.40
N GLN A 2 -20.67 -24.91 4.46
CA GLN A 2 -19.47 -24.15 4.79
C GLN A 2 -19.84 -22.67 4.91
N THR A 3 -19.32 -22.00 5.94
CA THR A 3 -19.48 -20.56 6.14
C THR A 3 -18.32 -19.87 5.44
N TYR A 4 -18.59 -18.95 4.52
CA TYR A 4 -17.56 -18.10 3.93
C TYR A 4 -17.05 -17.08 4.95
N THR A 5 -15.75 -16.77 4.90
CA THR A 5 -15.17 -15.67 5.68
C THR A 5 -15.80 -14.36 5.24
N ARG A 6 -16.29 -13.58 6.21
CA ARG A 6 -16.83 -12.24 5.97
C ARG A 6 -15.68 -11.24 5.91
N GLY A 7 -15.51 -10.61 4.74
CA GLY A 7 -14.42 -9.66 4.51
C GLY A 7 -13.10 -10.40 4.33
N THR A 8 -12.53 -10.31 3.14
CA THR A 8 -11.15 -10.73 2.86
C THR A 8 -10.48 -9.58 2.11
N PRO A 9 -9.14 -9.51 2.08
CA PRO A 9 -8.42 -8.68 1.11
C PRO A 9 -8.87 -9.05 -0.30
N ASN A 10 -9.80 -8.28 -0.88
CA ASN A 10 -10.40 -8.57 -2.17
C ASN A 10 -9.47 -8.11 -3.31
N VAL A 11 -9.74 -8.55 -4.53
CA VAL A 11 -9.05 -8.02 -5.73
C VAL A 11 -10.09 -7.24 -6.52
N TRP A 12 -10.19 -5.95 -6.24
CA TRP A 12 -11.19 -5.06 -6.86
C TRP A 12 -10.64 -4.23 -8.01
N SER A 13 -9.32 -4.07 -8.07
CA SER A 13 -8.61 -3.39 -9.15
C SER A 13 -8.27 -4.36 -10.30
N ALA A 14 -7.83 -3.81 -11.43
CA ALA A 14 -7.39 -4.61 -12.57
C ALA A 14 -6.08 -5.36 -12.26
N MET A 15 -6.01 -6.61 -12.71
CA MET A 15 -4.83 -7.47 -12.57
C MET A 15 -3.90 -7.32 -13.78
N SER A 16 -2.66 -7.80 -13.64
CA SER A 16 -1.73 -7.94 -14.76
C SER A 16 -1.27 -9.39 -14.92
N TYR A 17 -0.88 -9.77 -16.13
CA TYR A 17 -0.42 -11.12 -16.47
C TYR A 17 0.89 -11.06 -17.25
N ASP A 18 1.88 -11.85 -16.82
CA ASP A 18 3.10 -12.11 -17.57
C ASP A 18 3.05 -13.53 -18.16
N ALA A 19 2.92 -13.62 -19.49
CA ALA A 19 2.87 -14.89 -20.21
C ALA A 19 4.20 -15.68 -20.18
N LYS A 20 5.35 -15.01 -20.06
CA LYS A 20 6.66 -15.68 -20.02
C LYS A 20 6.88 -16.38 -18.67
N LEU A 21 6.43 -15.75 -17.58
CA LEU A 21 6.55 -16.29 -16.22
C LEU A 21 5.34 -17.14 -15.81
N ASN A 22 4.26 -17.08 -16.59
CA ASN A 22 2.96 -17.65 -16.25
C ASN A 22 2.42 -17.16 -14.90
N LEU A 23 2.58 -15.85 -14.61
CA LEU A 23 2.18 -15.23 -13.34
C LEU A 23 1.06 -14.22 -13.54
N ILE A 24 0.04 -14.27 -12.69
CA ILE A 24 -0.96 -13.22 -12.52
C ILE A 24 -0.60 -12.42 -11.26
N TYR A 25 -0.61 -11.10 -11.37
CA TYR A 25 -0.34 -10.17 -10.28
C TYR A 25 -1.65 -9.57 -9.77
N LEU A 26 -1.96 -9.85 -8.51
CA LEU A 26 -3.19 -9.47 -7.84
C LEU A 26 -2.92 -8.30 -6.88
N PRO A 27 -3.32 -7.06 -7.22
CA PRO A 27 -3.36 -5.98 -6.24
C PRO A 27 -4.52 -6.22 -5.26
N THR A 28 -4.22 -6.43 -3.99
CA THR A 28 -5.24 -6.72 -2.97
C THR A 28 -5.69 -5.47 -2.22
N GLY A 29 -6.96 -5.54 -1.81
CA GLY A 29 -7.63 -4.68 -0.85
C GLY A 29 -7.07 -4.80 0.56
N ASN A 30 -7.55 -3.97 1.47
CA ASN A 30 -7.39 -4.19 2.91
C ASN A 30 -8.50 -5.12 3.43
N ALA A 31 -8.30 -5.68 4.63
CA ALA A 31 -9.32 -6.48 5.27
C ALA A 31 -10.36 -5.60 6.00
N THR A 32 -11.64 -5.93 5.81
CA THR A 32 -12.77 -5.27 6.47
C THR A 32 -12.79 -5.60 7.98
N PRO A 33 -13.11 -4.63 8.86
CA PRO A 33 -13.39 -3.22 8.55
C PRO A 33 -12.13 -2.40 8.25
N ASP A 34 -12.28 -1.40 7.37
CA ASP A 34 -11.15 -0.76 6.70
C ASP A 34 -10.25 0.04 7.67
N PHE A 35 -10.85 0.63 8.70
CA PHE A 35 -10.20 1.52 9.67
C PHE A 35 -10.06 0.91 11.07
N PHE A 36 -10.33 -0.40 11.23
CA PHE A 36 -10.12 -1.11 12.50
C PHE A 36 -9.65 -2.55 12.27
N GLY A 37 -8.44 -2.86 12.74
CA GLY A 37 -7.74 -4.12 12.50
C GLY A 37 -7.73 -5.09 13.68
N GLY A 38 -8.38 -4.78 14.80
CA GLY A 38 -8.29 -5.56 16.04
C GLY A 38 -8.63 -7.05 15.89
N GLU A 39 -9.54 -7.40 14.99
CA GLU A 39 -9.98 -8.78 14.72
C GLU A 39 -9.34 -9.41 13.47
N ARG A 40 -8.39 -8.71 12.83
CA ARG A 40 -7.70 -9.23 11.63
C ARG A 40 -6.93 -10.49 11.96
N THR A 41 -7.10 -11.49 11.10
CA THR A 41 -6.39 -12.76 11.20
C THR A 41 -4.95 -12.61 10.70
N ALA A 42 -4.12 -13.62 10.97
CA ALA A 42 -2.77 -13.69 10.42
C ALA A 42 -2.75 -13.71 8.87
N LEU A 43 -3.81 -14.21 8.22
CA LEU A 43 -3.92 -14.18 6.76
C LEU A 43 -4.28 -12.78 6.24
N ASP A 44 -5.13 -12.06 6.97
CA ASP A 44 -5.44 -10.67 6.64
C ASP A 44 -4.18 -9.81 6.76
N ASP A 45 -3.42 -9.97 7.85
CA ASP A 45 -2.16 -9.25 8.04
C ASP A 45 -1.10 -9.63 7.00
N LYS A 46 -1.17 -10.83 6.42
CA LYS A 46 -0.21 -11.29 5.42
C LYS A 46 -0.53 -10.77 4.01
N TYR A 47 -1.80 -10.69 3.63
CA TYR A 47 -2.20 -10.42 2.25
C TYR A 47 -3.00 -9.13 2.03
N SER A 48 -3.34 -8.37 3.08
CA SER A 48 -3.92 -7.03 2.92
C SER A 48 -2.94 -6.08 2.26
N SER A 49 -3.45 -5.16 1.43
CA SER A 49 -2.68 -4.04 0.85
C SER A 49 -1.35 -4.51 0.26
N SER A 50 -1.43 -5.54 -0.59
CA SER A 50 -0.31 -6.32 -1.09
C SER A 50 -0.43 -6.62 -2.57
N ILE A 51 0.72 -6.79 -3.23
CA ILE A 51 0.78 -7.44 -4.54
C ILE A 51 0.99 -8.93 -4.27
N VAL A 52 0.06 -9.76 -4.73
CA VAL A 52 0.18 -11.23 -4.64
C VAL A 52 0.37 -11.79 -6.03
N ALA A 53 1.52 -12.42 -6.29
CA ALA A 53 1.77 -13.12 -7.54
C ALA A 53 1.35 -14.58 -7.40
N VAL A 54 0.50 -15.04 -8.31
CA VAL A 54 0.04 -16.43 -8.37
C VAL A 54 0.42 -17.06 -9.71
N ASP A 55 0.71 -18.34 -9.69
CA ASP A 55 0.84 -19.12 -10.92
C ASP A 55 -0.52 -19.20 -11.63
N ALA A 56 -0.56 -18.85 -12.92
CA ALA A 56 -1.81 -18.70 -13.66
C ALA A 56 -2.53 -20.04 -13.93
N THR A 57 -1.81 -21.16 -13.86
CA THR A 57 -2.37 -22.49 -14.09
C THR A 57 -2.95 -23.08 -12.82
N THR A 58 -2.27 -22.89 -11.69
CA THR A 58 -2.56 -23.58 -10.42
C THR A 58 -3.20 -22.68 -9.36
N GLY A 59 -3.08 -21.36 -9.50
CA GLY A 59 -3.48 -20.38 -8.49
C GLY A 59 -2.59 -20.35 -7.25
N GLN A 60 -1.47 -21.08 -7.24
CA GLN A 60 -0.57 -21.10 -6.08
C GLN A 60 0.19 -19.78 -5.96
N VAL A 61 0.27 -19.26 -4.74
CA VAL A 61 1.05 -18.05 -4.42
C VAL A 61 2.53 -18.34 -4.64
N ARG A 62 3.18 -17.52 -5.47
CA ARG A 62 4.60 -17.58 -5.77
C ARG A 62 5.39 -16.62 -4.90
N TRP A 63 4.89 -15.40 -4.73
CA TRP A 63 5.41 -14.40 -3.81
C TRP A 63 4.32 -13.38 -3.48
N HIS A 64 4.55 -12.59 -2.45
CA HIS A 64 3.75 -11.41 -2.15
C HIS A 64 4.64 -10.30 -1.62
N PHE A 65 4.24 -9.05 -1.85
CA PHE A 65 4.87 -7.86 -1.29
C PHE A 65 3.80 -6.96 -0.69
N GLN A 66 3.90 -6.65 0.59
CA GLN A 66 2.94 -5.80 1.31
C GLN A 66 3.40 -4.34 1.27
N THR A 67 2.54 -3.43 0.81
CA THR A 67 2.83 -1.99 0.74
C THR A 67 2.41 -1.24 1.99
N THR A 68 1.52 -1.84 2.79
CA THR A 68 1.03 -1.28 4.04
C THR A 68 0.82 -2.41 5.04
N HIS A 69 1.64 -2.44 6.10
CA HIS A 69 1.51 -3.38 7.20
C HIS A 69 0.29 -3.03 8.04
N HIS A 70 -0.57 -4.03 8.30
CA HIS A 70 -1.75 -3.87 9.15
C HIS A 70 -2.53 -2.57 8.84
N ASP A 71 -2.98 -2.42 7.59
CA ASP A 71 -3.51 -1.16 7.04
C ASP A 71 -4.75 -0.61 7.78
N LEU A 72 -4.63 0.51 8.48
CA LEU A 72 -5.73 1.16 9.21
C LEU A 72 -6.29 2.40 8.47
N TRP A 73 -5.89 2.61 7.21
CA TRP A 73 -6.08 3.88 6.50
C TRP A 73 -6.78 3.74 5.16
N ASP A 74 -7.25 2.53 4.81
CA ASP A 74 -7.72 2.21 3.46
C ASP A 74 -6.65 2.53 2.41
N PHE A 75 -5.39 2.14 2.67
CA PHE A 75 -4.26 2.30 1.73
C PHE A 75 -3.99 1.06 0.87
N ASP A 76 -5.06 0.35 0.53
CA ASP A 76 -5.01 -0.74 -0.41
C ASP A 76 -4.58 -0.32 -1.82
N LEU A 77 -4.42 -1.30 -2.72
CA LEU A 77 -3.84 -1.08 -4.04
C LEU A 77 -4.93 -0.84 -5.10
N PRO A 78 -5.10 0.41 -5.58
CA PRO A 78 -6.25 0.79 -6.40
C PRO A 78 -5.98 0.68 -7.91
N SER A 79 -4.77 0.27 -8.29
CA SER A 79 -4.28 0.39 -9.67
C SER A 79 -3.68 -0.92 -10.17
N GLN A 80 -3.75 -1.10 -11.49
CA GLN A 80 -3.15 -2.22 -12.17
C GLN A 80 -1.62 -2.19 -12.02
N PRO A 81 -0.96 -3.30 -11.63
CA PRO A 81 0.49 -3.37 -11.63
C PRO A 81 1.04 -3.24 -13.06
N LEU A 82 1.89 -2.25 -13.33
CA LEU A 82 2.51 -2.08 -14.65
C LEU A 82 3.68 -3.06 -14.81
N LEU A 83 3.72 -3.80 -15.91
CA LEU A 83 4.85 -4.68 -16.23
C LEU A 83 5.77 -4.01 -17.24
N TYR A 84 7.07 -3.97 -16.96
CA TYR A 84 8.06 -3.32 -17.81
C TYR A 84 9.41 -4.05 -17.77
N ASP A 85 10.10 -4.13 -18.91
CA ASP A 85 11.47 -4.64 -18.98
C ASP A 85 12.43 -3.45 -18.91
N LEU A 86 12.94 -3.17 -17.69
CA LEU A 86 13.79 -2.01 -17.42
C LEU A 86 15.20 -2.25 -18.00
N PRO A 87 15.70 -1.41 -18.94
CA PRO A 87 17.04 -1.56 -19.46
C PRO A 87 18.12 -1.36 -18.38
N ASP A 88 19.12 -2.23 -18.33
CA ASP A 88 20.21 -2.16 -17.33
C ASP A 88 21.37 -1.23 -17.73
N GLY A 89 21.29 -0.63 -18.93
CA GLY A 89 22.34 0.20 -19.53
C GLY A 89 23.57 -0.56 -20.03
N LYS A 90 23.59 -1.89 -19.90
CA LYS A 90 24.66 -2.81 -20.31
C LYS A 90 24.25 -3.78 -21.43
N GLY A 91 23.04 -3.62 -21.96
CA GLY A 91 22.47 -4.44 -23.03
C GLY A 91 21.54 -5.55 -22.54
N GLY A 92 21.25 -5.61 -21.24
CA GLY A 92 20.25 -6.49 -20.63
C GLY A 92 19.02 -5.73 -20.14
N THR A 93 18.08 -6.47 -19.54
CA THR A 93 16.86 -5.91 -18.95
C THR A 93 16.55 -6.58 -17.61
N THR A 94 16.05 -5.81 -16.66
CA THR A 94 15.46 -6.31 -15.42
C THR A 94 13.93 -6.36 -15.56
N PRO A 95 13.29 -7.52 -15.32
CA PRO A 95 11.84 -7.62 -15.42
C PRO A 95 11.19 -6.97 -14.19
N VAL A 96 10.61 -5.78 -14.34
CA VAL A 96 10.02 -5.01 -13.24
C VAL A 96 8.49 -5.01 -13.27
N LEU A 97 7.91 -4.93 -12.08
CA LEU A 97 6.53 -4.57 -11.80
C LEU A 97 6.53 -3.22 -11.07
N VAL A 98 5.73 -2.28 -11.53
CA VAL A 98 5.57 -0.96 -10.91
C VAL A 98 4.15 -0.85 -10.37
N GLN A 99 4.03 -0.71 -9.05
CA GLN A 99 2.75 -0.53 -8.36
C GLN A 99 2.64 0.89 -7.82
N THR A 100 1.56 1.59 -8.18
CA THR A 100 1.17 2.83 -7.48
C THR A 100 0.20 2.50 -6.35
N SER A 101 0.23 3.25 -5.25
CA SER A 101 -0.54 2.98 -4.04
C SER A 101 -1.32 4.21 -3.59
N LYS A 102 -2.40 4.00 -2.82
CA LYS A 102 -3.21 5.10 -2.24
C LYS A 102 -2.40 5.99 -1.28
N GLN A 103 -1.37 5.45 -0.62
CA GLN A 103 -0.44 6.21 0.23
C GLN A 103 0.52 7.13 -0.55
N GLY A 104 0.36 7.27 -1.86
CA GLY A 104 1.18 8.16 -2.69
C GLY A 104 2.59 7.65 -2.96
N MET A 105 2.86 6.36 -2.72
CA MET A 105 4.16 5.74 -2.98
C MET A 105 4.11 4.86 -4.23
N ILE A 106 5.25 4.77 -4.91
CA ILE A 106 5.43 3.90 -6.08
C ILE A 106 6.43 2.81 -5.70
N PHE A 107 6.02 1.55 -5.75
CA PHE A 107 6.88 0.40 -5.49
C PHE A 107 7.32 -0.21 -6.80
N MET A 108 8.64 -0.36 -7.00
CA MET A 108 9.22 -1.05 -8.15
C MET A 108 9.85 -2.35 -7.67
N LEU A 109 9.27 -3.46 -8.10
CA LEU A 109 9.63 -4.82 -7.69
C LEU A 109 10.14 -5.60 -8.89
N ASN A 110 10.99 -6.60 -8.66
CA ASN A 110 11.27 -7.63 -9.64
C ASN A 110 10.01 -8.49 -9.77
N ARG A 111 9.42 -8.57 -10.96
CA ARG A 111 8.12 -9.25 -11.14
C ARG A 111 8.21 -10.78 -11.08
N GLU A 112 9.42 -11.35 -11.10
CA GLU A 112 9.65 -12.78 -10.90
C GLU A 112 9.72 -13.15 -9.42
N THR A 113 10.35 -12.31 -8.60
CA THR A 113 10.68 -12.64 -7.19
C THR A 113 9.88 -11.84 -6.16
N GLY A 114 9.31 -10.70 -6.54
CA GLY A 114 8.66 -9.75 -5.62
C GLY A 114 9.63 -8.86 -4.84
N GLU A 115 10.94 -9.01 -5.05
CA GLU A 115 11.96 -8.23 -4.34
C GLU A 115 12.03 -6.79 -4.84
N PRO A 116 12.22 -5.79 -3.97
CA PRO A 116 12.39 -4.40 -4.40
C PRO A 116 13.59 -4.20 -5.33
N VAL A 117 13.34 -3.59 -6.49
CA VAL A 117 14.38 -3.12 -7.43
C VAL A 117 14.82 -1.71 -7.07
N ALA A 118 13.87 -0.87 -6.64
CA ALA A 118 14.14 0.42 -6.03
C ALA A 118 14.20 0.28 -4.50
N LYS A 119 15.01 1.12 -3.83
CA LYS A 119 15.21 1.06 -2.38
C LYS A 119 13.89 1.26 -1.62
N VAL A 120 13.58 0.31 -0.74
CA VAL A 120 12.50 0.40 0.26
C VAL A 120 13.12 0.39 1.66
N GLU A 121 12.64 1.27 2.54
CA GLU A 121 13.08 1.37 3.94
C GLU A 121 11.90 1.16 4.87
N GLU A 122 12.05 0.28 5.87
CA GLU A 122 11.14 0.23 7.00
C GLU A 122 11.34 1.46 7.88
N ARG A 123 10.29 2.25 8.08
CA ARG A 123 10.34 3.45 8.93
C ARG A 123 9.36 3.34 10.09
N PRO A 124 9.75 3.75 11.31
CA PRO A 124 8.82 3.86 12.42
C PRO A 124 7.65 4.77 12.08
N VAL A 125 6.45 4.36 12.44
CA VAL A 125 5.22 5.15 12.28
C VAL A 125 4.53 5.37 13.63
N PRO A 126 3.74 6.44 13.78
CA PRO A 126 3.01 6.68 15.02
C PRO A 126 2.05 5.54 15.36
N ALA A 127 2.06 5.12 16.62
CA ALA A 127 1.00 4.26 17.15
C ALA A 127 -0.22 5.11 17.55
N GLY A 128 -1.39 4.50 17.61
CA GLY A 128 -2.60 5.07 18.23
C GLY A 128 -2.89 4.48 19.60
N ASN A 129 -4.04 4.83 20.16
CA ASN A 129 -4.50 4.38 21.48
C ASN A 129 -5.93 3.80 21.47
N VAL A 130 -6.43 3.44 20.28
CA VAL A 130 -7.74 2.80 20.15
C VAL A 130 -7.74 1.45 20.84
N LYS A 131 -8.70 1.24 21.75
CA LYS A 131 -8.82 0.01 22.54
C LYS A 131 -9.09 -1.19 21.62
N GLY A 132 -8.27 -2.23 21.73
CA GLY A 132 -8.41 -3.47 20.94
C GLY A 132 -7.74 -3.42 19.58
N GLU A 133 -7.16 -2.27 19.19
CA GLU A 133 -6.41 -2.13 17.94
C GLU A 133 -4.96 -2.59 18.09
N ARG A 134 -4.38 -3.10 17.00
CA ARG A 134 -2.95 -3.39 16.86
C ARG A 134 -2.34 -2.36 15.90
N TYR A 135 -1.13 -1.92 16.18
CA TYR A 135 -0.42 -0.97 15.31
C TYR A 135 0.86 -1.62 14.82
N SER A 136 1.11 -1.56 13.51
CA SER A 136 2.42 -1.94 12.99
C SER A 136 3.48 -0.96 13.51
N PRO A 137 4.63 -1.43 14.00
CA PRO A 137 5.70 -0.54 14.47
C PRO A 137 6.36 0.23 13.32
N THR A 138 6.36 -0.34 12.11
CA THR A 138 6.97 0.24 10.91
C THR A 138 6.07 0.12 9.70
N GLN A 139 6.40 0.89 8.67
CA GLN A 139 5.82 0.77 7.33
C GLN A 139 6.92 0.81 6.26
N PRO A 140 6.70 0.17 5.11
CA PRO A 140 7.64 0.21 4.00
C PRO A 140 7.51 1.55 3.25
N TYR A 141 8.61 2.31 3.18
CA TYR A 141 8.73 3.54 2.40
C TYR A 141 9.56 3.30 1.14
N SER A 142 8.97 3.52 -0.03
CA SER A 142 9.66 3.41 -1.32
C SER A 142 10.52 4.65 -1.61
N VAL A 143 11.65 4.77 -0.92
CA VAL A 143 12.54 5.94 -0.96
C VAL A 143 13.37 6.02 -2.25
N GLY A 144 13.49 4.91 -2.97
CA GLY A 144 14.17 4.84 -4.27
C GLY A 144 13.31 5.30 -5.45
N MET A 145 12.03 5.61 -5.21
CA MET A 145 11.08 6.08 -6.22
C MET A 145 10.48 7.44 -5.83
N PRO A 146 9.98 8.22 -6.79
CA PRO A 146 9.20 9.41 -6.49
C PRO A 146 7.97 9.07 -5.63
N MET A 147 7.70 9.92 -4.65
CA MET A 147 6.48 9.89 -3.86
C MET A 147 5.62 11.11 -4.20
N ILE A 148 4.30 10.92 -4.25
CA ILE A 148 3.33 11.90 -4.75
C ILE A 148 2.32 12.20 -3.65
N GLY A 149 2.23 13.46 -3.23
CA GLY A 149 1.16 13.92 -2.33
C GLY A 149 1.20 13.36 -0.90
N ASN A 150 2.30 12.75 -0.47
CA ASN A 150 2.43 12.12 0.85
C ASN A 150 3.26 12.94 1.86
N GLN A 151 3.40 14.24 1.64
CA GLN A 151 4.11 15.13 2.55
C GLN A 151 3.33 15.29 3.85
N THR A 152 4.04 15.46 4.97
CA THR A 152 3.40 15.82 6.24
C THR A 152 2.89 17.26 6.16
N LEU A 153 1.58 17.40 6.00
CA LEU A 153 0.90 18.68 6.04
C LEU A 153 1.12 19.42 7.37
N THR A 154 1.08 20.73 7.29
CA THR A 154 1.19 21.70 8.38
C THR A 154 0.00 22.65 8.31
N GLU A 155 -0.21 23.47 9.34
CA GLU A 155 -1.29 24.47 9.31
C GLU A 155 -1.14 25.45 8.13
N SER A 156 0.08 25.71 7.68
CA SER A 156 0.31 26.60 6.54
C SER A 156 -0.22 26.04 5.22
N ASP A 157 -0.43 24.73 5.13
CA ASP A 157 -0.96 24.05 3.94
C ASP A 157 -2.48 24.08 3.87
N MET A 158 -3.16 24.53 4.93
CA MET A 158 -4.61 24.69 4.93
C MET A 158 -5.05 25.77 3.95
N TRP A 159 -6.16 25.51 3.26
CA TRP A 159 -6.78 26.44 2.32
C TRP A 159 -8.06 27.02 2.91
N GLY A 160 -8.37 28.28 2.61
CA GLY A 160 -9.64 28.92 2.96
C GLY A 160 -10.06 29.94 1.91
N ALA A 161 -11.37 30.03 1.64
CA ALA A 161 -11.93 30.95 0.65
C ALA A 161 -11.76 32.42 1.07
N THR A 162 -11.80 32.69 2.38
CA THR A 162 -11.55 34.00 2.98
C THR A 162 -10.46 33.93 4.06
N PRO A 163 -9.91 35.07 4.52
CA PRO A 163 -8.97 35.07 5.66
C PRO A 163 -9.55 34.48 6.95
N ILE A 164 -10.86 34.61 7.18
CA ILE A 164 -11.53 34.02 8.34
C ILE A 164 -11.62 32.49 8.18
N ASP A 165 -11.98 32.00 7.00
CA ASP A 165 -12.03 30.55 6.73
C ASP A 165 -10.64 29.93 6.88
N LEU A 166 -9.60 30.58 6.33
CA LEU A 166 -8.22 30.11 6.47
C LEU A 166 -7.81 30.03 7.94
N LEU A 167 -8.18 31.02 8.76
CA LEU A 167 -7.91 30.99 10.19
C LEU A 167 -8.63 29.81 10.88
N LEU A 168 -9.91 29.60 10.58
CA LEU A 168 -10.69 28.52 11.18
C LEU A 168 -10.17 27.14 10.76
N CYS A 169 -9.83 26.94 9.48
CA CYS A 169 -9.23 25.69 9.00
C CYS A 169 -7.90 25.40 9.68
N ARG A 170 -7.07 26.42 9.94
CA ARG A 170 -5.80 26.27 10.68
C ARG A 170 -6.02 25.88 12.13
N ILE A 171 -7.04 26.43 12.79
CA ILE A 171 -7.38 26.07 14.18
C ILE A 171 -7.85 24.62 14.22
N GLN A 172 -8.79 24.23 13.35
CA GLN A 172 -9.28 22.85 13.27
C GLN A 172 -8.14 21.87 12.98
N PHE A 173 -7.23 22.21 12.06
CA PHE A 173 -6.05 21.38 11.78
C PHE A 173 -5.19 21.15 13.03
N LYS A 174 -4.96 22.18 13.85
CA LYS A 174 -4.19 22.07 15.09
C LYS A 174 -4.87 21.26 16.19
N GLU A 175 -6.19 21.09 16.12
CA GLU A 175 -6.96 20.24 17.03
C GLU A 175 -6.90 18.75 16.61
N MET A 176 -6.53 18.46 15.35
CA MET A 176 -6.40 17.10 14.84
C MET A 176 -5.04 16.47 15.15
N ARG A 177 -5.02 15.14 15.24
CA ARG A 177 -3.77 14.37 15.27
C ARG A 177 -3.30 14.15 13.83
N HIS A 178 -2.25 14.85 13.42
CA HIS A 178 -1.60 14.65 12.12
C HIS A 178 -0.07 14.61 12.27
N GLN A 179 0.51 13.41 12.18
CA GLN A 179 1.94 13.13 12.39
C GLN A 179 2.60 12.59 11.11
N GLY A 180 1.89 12.62 9.98
CA GLY A 180 2.31 12.07 8.69
C GLY A 180 1.25 11.17 8.08
N VAL A 181 1.59 10.50 6.98
CA VAL A 181 0.66 9.68 6.17
C VAL A 181 0.02 8.51 6.96
N PHE A 182 0.67 8.02 8.01
CA PHE A 182 0.19 6.92 8.86
C PHE A 182 -0.23 7.44 10.26
N THR A 183 -1.16 8.40 10.32
CA THR A 183 -1.69 8.96 11.58
C THR A 183 -3.14 8.57 11.82
#